data_AF-A0A924UE77-F1
#
_entry.id   AF-A0A924UE77-F1
#
_cell.length_a   1.000
_cell.length_b   1.000
_cell.length_c   1.000
_cell.angle_alpha   90.00
_cell.angle_beta   90.00
_cell.angle_gamma   90.00
#
_symmetry.space_group_name_H-M   'P 1'
#
loop_
_entity.id
_entity.type
_entity.pdbx_description
1 polymer ?
#
loop_
_entity_poly.entity_id
_entity_poly.type
_entity_poly.pdbx_seq_one_letter_code
_entity_poly.pdbx_strand_id
1 'polypeptide(L)'
;MSKSPITATTADLVKTPASGWQTMKRIGPYLWPEGESWVKRRVVAAMMLLILSKIVSVTTPYLYKQAVDALTGKSVGVATFLLLGSVGLTIAYGLARMGTVFFGEMRDWVFVKVGQRALRKLALETFTHIHMLSMRYHITRKTGGLSRIIERGVKGVDFLLRFMLFSIGPLILELTMVSVIFALYFGWQYMVVVVVTITIYITYTFKVTEWRVQIRRAMNDQDTDANQKAIDSLLNYETVKYFNAEAREAARYDGAMAAYEGFAVRTGQSLSVLNIGQ
;
A
#
# COMPACT_ATOMS: atom_id res chain seq x y z
N MET A 1 12.53 -12.47 40.55
CA MET A 1 13.25 -11.23 40.17
C MET A 1 12.27 -10.28 39.51
N SER A 2 11.96 -9.20 40.21
CA SER A 2 11.00 -8.16 39.82
C SER A 2 11.48 -7.41 38.57
N LYS A 3 10.66 -7.35 37.51
CA LYS A 3 10.90 -6.45 36.38
C LYS A 3 10.24 -5.11 36.70
N SER A 4 11.07 -4.10 36.95
CA SER A 4 10.62 -2.72 37.14
C SER A 4 9.83 -2.22 35.91
N PRO A 5 8.75 -1.45 36.12
CA PRO A 5 8.01 -0.83 35.02
C PRO A 5 8.86 0.29 34.41
N ILE A 6 9.23 0.13 33.14
CA ILE A 6 9.93 1.16 32.37
C ILE A 6 8.98 2.35 32.23
N THR A 7 9.24 3.41 33.00
CA THR A 7 8.50 4.66 32.90
C THR A 7 9.13 5.45 31.75
N ALA A 8 8.61 5.26 30.54
CA ALA A 8 9.07 5.96 29.36
C ALA A 8 8.93 7.47 29.58
N THR A 9 10.06 8.16 29.74
CA THR A 9 10.13 9.62 29.87
C THR A 9 10.39 10.22 28.50
N THR A 10 10.00 11.47 28.27
CA THR A 10 10.11 12.22 26.99
C THR A 10 11.48 12.19 26.31
N ALA A 11 12.54 11.79 27.02
CA ALA A 11 13.90 11.59 26.52
C ALA A 11 14.10 10.29 25.70
N ASP A 12 13.23 9.28 25.82
CA ASP A 12 13.30 8.04 25.03
C ASP A 12 12.75 8.21 23.59
N LEU A 13 12.27 9.41 23.24
CA LEU A 13 11.84 9.78 21.88
C LEU A 13 13.03 10.04 20.94
N VAL A 14 14.14 9.31 21.09
CA VAL A 14 15.16 9.23 20.06
C VAL A 14 14.48 8.66 18.83
N LYS A 15 14.19 9.55 17.88
CA LYS A 15 13.63 9.28 16.55
C LYS A 15 14.60 8.41 15.76
N THR A 16 14.67 7.14 16.12
CA THR A 16 15.08 6.13 15.16
C THR A 16 13.90 6.02 14.20
N PRO A 17 14.03 6.35 12.91
CA PRO A 17 12.95 6.05 11.97
C PRO A 17 12.68 4.56 12.12
N ALA A 18 11.50 4.20 12.63
CA ALA A 18 11.14 2.81 12.82
C ALA A 18 11.30 2.14 11.45
N SER A 19 12.32 1.30 11.31
CA SER A 19 12.60 0.63 10.05
C SER A 19 11.34 -0.13 9.66
N GLY A 20 10.90 -0.02 8.40
CA GLY A 20 9.69 -0.72 7.93
C GLY A 20 9.74 -2.22 8.24
N TRP A 21 10.94 -2.78 8.31
CA TRP A 21 11.21 -4.14 8.77
C TRP A 21 10.82 -4.40 10.23
N GLN A 22 11.12 -3.47 11.15
CA GLN A 22 10.74 -3.59 12.56
C GLN A 22 9.23 -3.53 12.73
N THR A 23 8.54 -2.65 11.98
CA THR A 23 7.09 -2.59 11.95
C THR A 23 6.49 -3.90 11.44
N MET A 24 7.05 -4.47 10.36
CA MET A 24 6.62 -5.77 9.84
C MET A 24 6.80 -6.90 10.88
N LYS A 25 7.95 -6.92 11.57
CA LYS A 25 8.24 -7.90 12.62
C LYS A 25 7.28 -7.80 13.79
N ARG A 26 6.84 -6.58 14.16
CA ARG A 26 5.83 -6.35 15.21
C ARG A 26 4.43 -6.79 14.78
N ILE A 27 4.13 -6.75 13.49
CA ILE A 27 2.82 -7.14 12.97
C ILE A 27 2.70 -8.65 12.72
N GLY A 28 3.81 -9.31 12.38
CA GLY A 28 3.87 -10.76 12.11
C GLY A 28 3.09 -11.65 13.11
N PRO A 29 3.20 -11.44 14.43
CA PRO A 29 2.44 -12.20 15.43
C PRO A 29 0.92 -12.11 15.31
N TYR A 30 0.36 -11.01 14.78
CA TYR A 30 -1.09 -10.88 14.58
C TYR A 30 -1.58 -11.68 13.37
N LEU A 31 -0.72 -11.88 12.37
CA LEU A 31 -1.01 -12.74 11.20
C LEU A 31 -0.78 -14.22 11.50
N TRP A 32 0.20 -14.52 12.35
CA TRP A 32 0.56 -15.88 12.74
C TRP A 32 0.50 -16.07 14.28
N PRO A 33 -0.70 -16.02 14.88
CA PRO A 33 -0.83 -16.10 16.33
C PRO A 33 -0.54 -17.51 16.85
N GLU A 34 0.11 -17.58 18.02
CA GLU A 34 0.25 -18.81 18.78
C GLU A 34 -1.12 -19.25 19.32
N GLY A 35 -1.47 -20.53 19.16
CA GLY A 35 -2.73 -21.10 19.67
C GLY A 35 -3.94 -21.14 18.70
N GLU A 36 -4.00 -20.32 17.64
CA GLU A 36 -5.16 -20.30 16.72
C GLU A 36 -4.86 -20.96 15.37
N SER A 37 -5.01 -22.29 15.33
CA SER A 37 -4.70 -23.12 14.15
C SER A 37 -5.51 -22.77 12.90
N TRP A 38 -6.74 -22.31 13.04
CA TRP A 38 -7.58 -21.92 11.90
C TRP A 38 -7.00 -20.73 11.10
N VAL A 39 -6.31 -19.80 11.78
CA VAL A 39 -5.65 -18.68 11.10
C VAL A 39 -4.43 -19.14 10.34
N LYS A 40 -3.58 -19.96 10.97
CA LYS A 40 -2.40 -20.55 10.31
C LYS A 40 -2.80 -21.31 9.04
N ARG A 41 -3.85 -22.14 9.11
CA ARG A 41 -4.38 -22.86 7.95
C ARG A 41 -4.85 -21.93 6.82
N ARG A 42 -5.57 -20.85 7.15
CA ARG A 42 -6.01 -19.86 6.15
C ARG A 42 -4.85 -19.08 5.55
N VAL A 43 -3.85 -18.71 6.34
CA VAL A 43 -2.64 -18.05 5.84
C VAL A 43 -1.91 -18.97 4.87
N VAL A 44 -1.69 -20.24 5.23
CA VAL A 44 -1.04 -21.22 4.35
C VAL A 44 -1.87 -21.44 3.08
N ALA A 45 -3.19 -21.59 3.19
CA ALA A 45 -4.08 -21.71 2.03
C ALA A 45 -4.01 -20.48 1.09
N ALA A 46 -4.03 -19.27 1.66
CA ALA A 46 -3.87 -18.04 0.88
C ALA A 46 -2.51 -17.97 0.20
N MET A 47 -1.42 -18.36 0.88
CA MET A 47 -0.08 -18.40 0.29
C MET A 47 0.03 -19.41 -0.85
N MET A 48 -0.60 -20.59 -0.72
CA MET A 48 -0.65 -21.57 -1.81
C MET A 48 -1.43 -21.03 -3.02
N LEU A 49 -2.59 -20.40 -2.79
CA LEU A 49 -3.38 -19.74 -3.85
C LEU A 49 -2.61 -18.61 -4.52
N LEU A 50 -1.83 -17.83 -3.75
CA LEU A 50 -0.95 -16.79 -4.27
C LEU A 50 0.11 -17.37 -5.21
N ILE A 51 0.79 -18.45 -4.78
CA ILE A 51 1.82 -19.11 -5.58
C ILE A 51 1.21 -19.69 -6.86
N LEU A 52 0.06 -20.38 -6.75
CA LEU A 52 -0.69 -20.90 -7.91
C LEU A 52 -1.06 -19.78 -8.89
N SER A 53 -1.63 -18.68 -8.40
CA SER A 53 -1.96 -17.50 -9.22
C SER A 53 -0.73 -16.98 -9.98
N LYS A 54 0.43 -16.88 -9.32
CA LYS A 54 1.67 -16.40 -9.96
C LYS A 54 2.29 -17.39 -10.94
N ILE A 55 2.23 -18.69 -10.65
CA ILE A 55 2.64 -19.73 -11.61
C ILE A 55 1.79 -19.63 -12.89
N VAL A 56 0.46 -19.52 -12.74
CA VAL A 56 -0.44 -19.37 -13.90
C VAL A 56 -0.16 -18.06 -14.63
N SER A 57 0.00 -16.93 -13.92
CA SER A 57 0.31 -15.62 -14.50
C SER A 57 1.56 -15.68 -15.39
N VAL A 58 2.65 -16.24 -14.84
CA VAL A 58 3.95 -16.28 -15.50
C VAL A 58 3.99 -17.31 -16.65
N THR A 59 3.16 -18.36 -16.58
CA THR A 59 3.05 -19.37 -17.65
C THR A 59 2.11 -18.93 -18.78
N THR A 60 1.16 -18.02 -18.52
CA THR A 60 0.15 -17.58 -19.49
C THR A 60 0.74 -17.03 -20.81
N PRO A 61 1.81 -16.20 -20.81
CA PRO A 61 2.46 -15.76 -22.04
C PRO A 61 3.04 -16.90 -22.88
N TYR A 62 3.43 -18.01 -22.27
CA TYR A 62 3.94 -19.18 -22.98
C TYR A 62 2.84 -19.87 -23.79
N LEU A 63 1.61 -19.96 -23.25
CA LEU A 63 0.44 -20.44 -23.99
C LEU A 63 0.12 -19.54 -25.18
N TYR A 64 0.24 -18.21 -25.00
CA TYR A 64 0.06 -17.26 -26.09
C TYR A 64 1.14 -17.43 -27.18
N LYS A 65 2.40 -17.59 -26.78
CA LYS A 65 3.49 -17.91 -27.71
C LYS A 65 3.17 -19.16 -28.53
N GLN A 66 2.77 -20.26 -27.87
CA GLN A 66 2.42 -21.51 -28.55
C GLN A 66 1.25 -21.34 -29.53
N ALA A 67 0.23 -20.55 -29.16
CA ALA A 67 -0.90 -20.26 -30.05
C ALA A 67 -0.44 -19.54 -31.34
N VAL A 68 0.48 -18.57 -31.21
CA VAL A 68 1.06 -17.84 -32.34
C VAL A 68 1.98 -18.74 -33.17
N ASP A 69 2.86 -19.52 -32.52
CA ASP A 69 3.76 -20.46 -33.21
C ASP A 69 2.98 -21.51 -33.99
N ALA A 70 1.86 -22.00 -33.43
CA ALA A 70 0.92 -22.85 -34.13
C ALA A 70 0.42 -22.14 -35.39
N LEU A 71 -0.21 -20.97 -35.28
CA LEU A 71 -0.75 -20.23 -36.45
C LEU A 71 0.27 -19.93 -37.56
N THR A 72 1.56 -19.78 -37.22
CA THR A 72 2.63 -19.51 -38.20
C THR A 72 3.17 -20.76 -38.92
N GLY A 73 2.55 -21.94 -38.69
CA GLY A 73 2.87 -23.17 -39.44
C GLY A 73 4.12 -23.89 -38.95
N LYS A 74 4.68 -23.52 -37.79
CA LYS A 74 5.87 -24.17 -37.22
C LYS A 74 5.59 -25.51 -36.52
N SER A 75 4.32 -25.92 -36.40
CA SER A 75 3.95 -27.20 -35.77
C SER A 75 2.67 -27.83 -36.35
N VAL A 76 2.86 -29.01 -36.96
CA VAL A 76 1.92 -30.14 -37.24
C VAL A 76 0.59 -29.85 -37.94
N GLY A 77 0.44 -30.40 -39.16
CA GLY A 77 -0.80 -30.91 -39.78
C GLY A 77 -2.07 -30.03 -39.75
N VAL A 78 -2.38 -29.42 -40.91
CA VAL A 78 -3.49 -28.48 -41.18
C VAL A 78 -4.88 -28.90 -40.62
N ALA A 79 -5.17 -30.19 -40.49
CA ALA A 79 -6.46 -30.70 -40.00
C ALA A 79 -6.56 -30.80 -38.45
N THR A 80 -5.46 -31.05 -37.73
CA THR A 80 -5.40 -31.01 -36.25
C THR A 80 -5.24 -29.57 -35.74
N PHE A 81 -4.78 -28.68 -36.62
CA PHE A 81 -4.42 -27.29 -36.39
C PHE A 81 -5.58 -26.38 -35.98
N LEU A 82 -6.79 -26.59 -36.52
CA LEU A 82 -7.91 -25.64 -36.41
C LEU A 82 -8.89 -25.93 -35.27
N LEU A 83 -8.98 -27.16 -34.76
CA LEU A 83 -9.92 -27.51 -33.69
C LEU A 83 -9.24 -27.88 -32.36
N LEU A 84 -8.04 -28.49 -32.39
CA LEU A 84 -7.30 -28.90 -31.19
C LEU A 84 -5.99 -28.11 -30.98
N GLY A 85 -5.45 -27.47 -32.02
CA GLY A 85 -4.21 -26.70 -31.96
C GLY A 85 -4.40 -25.24 -31.54
N SER A 86 -4.59 -24.34 -32.50
CA SER A 86 -4.58 -22.89 -32.26
C SER A 86 -5.81 -22.37 -31.50
N VAL A 87 -7.00 -22.86 -31.85
CA VAL A 87 -8.25 -22.52 -31.13
C VAL A 87 -8.22 -23.06 -29.70
N GLY A 88 -7.77 -24.30 -29.51
CA GLY A 88 -7.60 -24.91 -28.18
C GLY A 88 -6.59 -24.15 -27.32
N LEU A 89 -5.43 -23.78 -27.86
CA LEU A 89 -4.42 -22.98 -27.15
C LEU A 89 -4.90 -21.56 -26.83
N THR A 90 -5.72 -20.95 -27.70
CA THR A 90 -6.31 -19.64 -27.44
C THR A 90 -7.34 -19.70 -26.31
N ILE A 91 -8.19 -20.74 -26.29
CA ILE A 91 -9.11 -20.99 -25.18
C ILE A 91 -8.32 -21.27 -23.90
N ALA A 92 -7.27 -22.08 -23.96
CA ALA A 92 -6.41 -22.37 -22.82
C ALA A 92 -5.73 -21.10 -22.28
N TYR A 93 -5.25 -20.20 -23.14
CA TYR A 93 -4.75 -18.87 -22.76
C TYR A 93 -5.84 -18.06 -22.03
N GLY A 94 -7.05 -18.02 -22.58
CA GLY A 94 -8.18 -17.34 -21.95
C GLY A 94 -8.51 -17.90 -20.56
N LEU A 95 -8.57 -19.23 -20.44
CA LEU A 95 -8.80 -19.93 -19.17
C LEU A 95 -7.65 -19.73 -18.18
N ALA A 96 -6.40 -19.70 -18.62
CA ALA A 96 -5.25 -19.41 -17.76
C ALA A 96 -5.28 -17.96 -17.25
N ARG A 97 -5.65 -17.01 -18.11
CA ARG A 97 -5.85 -15.62 -17.71
C ARG A 97 -6.98 -15.48 -16.68
N MET A 98 -8.11 -16.15 -16.91
CA MET A 98 -9.20 -16.24 -15.93
C MET A 98 -8.75 -16.92 -14.64
N GLY A 99 -7.95 -17.99 -14.73
CA GLY A 99 -7.39 -18.71 -13.60
C GLY A 99 -6.49 -17.84 -12.74
N THR A 100 -5.66 -16.98 -13.36
CA THR A 100 -4.81 -16.01 -12.64
C THR A 100 -5.64 -15.10 -11.74
N VAL A 101 -6.73 -14.54 -12.29
CA VAL A 101 -7.67 -13.70 -11.54
C VAL A 101 -8.41 -14.52 -10.47
N PHE A 102 -8.94 -15.69 -10.84
CA PHE A 102 -9.67 -16.57 -9.95
C PHE A 102 -8.86 -16.95 -8.71
N PHE A 103 -7.62 -17.42 -8.87
CA PHE A 103 -6.75 -17.77 -7.75
C PHE A 103 -6.36 -16.53 -6.91
N GLY A 104 -6.22 -15.37 -7.55
CA GLY A 104 -6.00 -14.08 -6.87
C GLY A 104 -7.17 -13.69 -5.97
N GLU A 105 -8.40 -13.73 -6.51
CA GLU A 105 -9.62 -13.43 -5.76
C GLU A 105 -9.89 -14.46 -4.67
N MET A 106 -9.66 -15.75 -4.94
CA MET A 106 -9.78 -16.79 -3.92
C MET A 106 -8.79 -16.58 -2.77
N ARG A 107 -7.53 -16.19 -3.06
CA ARG A 107 -6.55 -15.81 -2.03
C ARG A 107 -7.10 -14.69 -1.16
N ASP A 108 -7.62 -13.64 -1.77
CA ASP A 108 -8.12 -12.45 -1.06
C ASP A 108 -9.34 -12.79 -0.21
N TRP A 109 -10.25 -13.60 -0.75
CA TRP A 109 -11.41 -14.12 -0.05
C TRP A 109 -11.04 -15.00 1.17
N VAL A 110 -10.05 -15.88 1.05
CA VAL A 110 -9.56 -16.68 2.18
C VAL A 110 -8.91 -15.79 3.24
N PHE A 111 -8.10 -14.82 2.80
CA PHE A 111 -7.30 -13.98 3.67
C PHE A 111 -8.07 -12.86 4.37
N VAL A 112 -9.17 -12.35 3.80
CA VAL A 112 -9.90 -11.20 4.38
C VAL A 112 -10.25 -11.40 5.86
N LYS A 113 -10.62 -12.64 6.25
CA LYS A 113 -10.92 -12.99 7.65
C LYS A 113 -9.69 -12.93 8.55
N VAL A 114 -8.51 -13.30 8.03
CA VAL A 114 -7.22 -13.20 8.74
C VAL A 114 -6.87 -11.73 8.95
N GLY A 115 -6.90 -10.93 7.88
CA GLY A 115 -6.57 -9.51 7.93
C GLY A 115 -7.49 -8.73 8.89
N GLN A 116 -8.81 -8.91 8.78
CA GLN A 116 -9.76 -8.24 9.68
C GLN A 116 -9.60 -8.65 11.14
N ARG A 117 -9.24 -9.92 11.42
CA ARG A 117 -8.92 -10.35 12.78
C ARG A 117 -7.66 -9.67 13.30
N ALA A 118 -6.59 -9.65 12.52
CA ALA A 118 -5.33 -9.01 12.90
C ALA A 118 -5.56 -7.53 13.22
N LEU A 119 -6.34 -6.83 12.39
CA LEU A 119 -6.74 -5.45 12.61
C LEU A 119 -7.53 -5.27 13.90
N ARG A 120 -8.53 -6.12 14.15
CA ARG A 120 -9.34 -6.08 15.39
C ARG A 120 -8.46 -6.26 16.63
N LYS A 121 -7.50 -7.19 16.61
CA LYS A 121 -6.59 -7.45 17.73
C LYS A 121 -5.64 -6.28 17.96
N LEU A 122 -5.06 -5.73 16.91
CA LEU A 122 -4.21 -4.55 16.99
C LEU A 122 -4.97 -3.33 17.53
N ALA A 123 -6.20 -3.10 17.05
CA ALA A 123 -7.04 -2.01 17.53
C ALA A 123 -7.37 -2.16 19.01
N LEU A 124 -7.73 -3.37 19.45
CA LEU A 124 -7.99 -3.66 20.86
C LEU A 124 -6.76 -3.43 21.74
N GLU A 125 -5.59 -3.92 21.32
CA GLU A 125 -4.34 -3.74 22.05
C GLU A 125 -3.91 -2.27 22.12
N THR A 126 -4.12 -1.52 21.04
CA THR A 126 -3.88 -0.08 21.02
C THR A 126 -4.81 0.63 22.01
N PHE A 127 -6.10 0.29 21.99
CA PHE A 127 -7.10 0.85 22.90
C PHE A 127 -6.79 0.56 24.37
N THR A 128 -6.44 -0.68 24.71
CA THR A 128 -6.07 -1.06 26.08
C THR A 128 -4.77 -0.40 26.52
N HIS A 129 -3.77 -0.31 25.62
CA HIS A 129 -2.51 0.38 25.92
C HIS A 129 -2.74 1.84 26.29
N ILE A 130 -3.62 2.53 25.55
CA ILE A 130 -3.93 3.94 25.81
C ILE A 130 -4.60 4.11 27.17
N HIS A 131 -5.52 3.22 27.55
CA HIS A 131 -6.14 3.25 28.88
C HIS A 131 -5.13 3.05 30.02
N MET A 132 -4.03 2.35 29.78
CA MET A 132 -2.96 2.15 30.76
C MET A 132 -1.99 3.34 30.86
N LEU A 133 -2.12 4.37 30.02
CA LEU A 133 -1.28 5.56 30.11
C LEU A 133 -1.67 6.46 31.29
N SER A 134 -0.72 7.24 31.79
CA SER A 134 -0.91 8.06 32.98
C SER A 134 -2.02 9.10 32.82
N MET A 135 -2.63 9.53 33.94
CA MET A 135 -3.60 10.63 33.94
C MET A 135 -3.01 11.93 33.35
N ARG A 136 -1.72 12.19 33.58
CA ARG A 136 -1.00 13.32 32.96
C ARG A 136 -1.02 13.24 31.43
N TYR A 137 -0.85 12.05 30.85
CA TYR A 137 -0.95 11.84 29.41
C TYR A 137 -2.34 12.20 28.88
N HIS A 138 -3.39 11.81 29.60
CA HIS A 138 -4.78 12.04 29.21
C HIS A 138 -5.21 13.52 29.35
N ILE A 139 -4.75 14.24 30.38
CA ILE A 139 -5.13 15.65 30.63
C ILE A 139 -4.39 16.62 29.69
N THR A 140 -3.17 16.28 29.27
CA THR A 140 -2.34 17.17 28.42
C THR A 140 -2.65 17.09 26.92
N ARG A 141 -3.49 16.14 26.49
CA ARG A 141 -3.82 15.92 25.08
C ARG A 141 -5.29 16.23 24.83
N LYS A 142 -5.58 17.04 23.79
CA LYS A 142 -6.95 17.26 23.32
C LYS A 142 -7.56 15.89 22.94
N THR A 143 -8.63 15.48 23.63
CA THR A 143 -9.29 14.17 23.49
C THR A 143 -9.67 13.84 22.03
N GLY A 144 -10.14 14.84 21.27
CA GLY A 144 -10.47 14.66 19.84
C GLY A 144 -9.25 14.44 18.92
N GLY A 145 -8.13 15.10 19.20
CA GLY A 145 -6.89 14.92 18.44
C GLY A 145 -6.27 13.54 18.68
N LEU A 146 -6.32 13.05 19.93
CA LEU A 146 -5.85 11.72 20.29
C LEU A 146 -6.67 10.63 19.59
N SER A 147 -8.00 10.71 19.62
CA SER A 147 -8.89 9.78 18.91
C SER A 147 -8.57 9.68 17.40
N ARG A 148 -8.41 10.83 16.73
CA ARG A 148 -8.07 10.87 15.30
C ARG A 148 -6.68 10.31 14.99
N ILE A 149 -5.71 10.47 15.88
CA ILE A 149 -4.37 9.87 15.72
C ILE A 149 -4.46 8.34 15.79
N ILE A 150 -5.23 7.80 16.73
CA ILE A 150 -5.42 6.35 16.90
C ILE A 150 -6.10 5.76 15.68
N GLU A 151 -7.21 6.36 15.25
CA GLU A 151 -7.97 5.89 14.09
C GLU A 151 -7.10 5.88 12.82
N ARG A 152 -6.35 6.96 12.57
CA ARG A 152 -5.40 7.04 11.45
C ARG A 152 -4.27 6.02 11.59
N GLY A 153 -3.77 5.79 12.80
CA GLY A 153 -2.71 4.83 13.06
C GLY A 153 -3.16 3.40 12.74
N VAL A 154 -4.33 3.00 13.24
CA VAL A 154 -4.92 1.67 12.98
C VAL A 154 -5.21 1.48 11.49
N LYS A 155 -5.82 2.47 10.83
CA LYS A 155 -6.05 2.44 9.37
C LYS A 155 -4.76 2.41 8.57
N GLY A 156 -3.74 3.14 9.00
CA GLY A 156 -2.42 3.13 8.38
C GLY A 156 -1.74 1.76 8.46
N VAL A 157 -1.85 1.07 9.60
CA VAL A 157 -1.32 -0.29 9.75
C VAL A 157 -2.11 -1.29 8.89
N ASP A 158 -3.44 -1.19 8.82
CA ASP A 158 -4.24 -2.03 7.90
C ASP A 158 -3.80 -1.87 6.44
N PHE A 159 -3.67 -0.61 6.00
CA PHE A 159 -3.19 -0.29 4.66
C PHE A 159 -1.82 -0.90 4.39
N LEU A 160 -0.85 -0.69 5.28
CA LEU A 160 0.51 -1.23 5.13
C LEU A 160 0.51 -2.76 5.08
N LEU A 161 -0.28 -3.41 5.93
CA LEU A 161 -0.41 -4.87 5.95
C LEU A 161 -0.90 -5.42 4.61
N ARG A 162 -2.03 -4.87 4.14
CA ARG A 162 -2.66 -5.29 2.90
C ARG A 162 -1.76 -5.02 1.71
N PHE A 163 -1.17 -3.83 1.65
CA PHE A 163 -0.27 -3.43 0.57
C PHE A 163 0.97 -4.34 0.51
N MET A 164 1.57 -4.66 1.66
CA MET A 164 2.75 -5.54 1.71
C MET A 164 2.42 -6.98 1.30
N LEU A 165 1.29 -7.53 1.74
CA LEU A 165 0.93 -8.92 1.46
C LEU A 165 0.28 -9.14 0.09
N PHE A 166 -0.49 -8.18 -0.40
CA PHE A 166 -1.28 -8.33 -1.62
C PHE A 166 -0.73 -7.61 -2.83
N SER A 167 0.18 -6.66 -2.64
CA SER A 167 0.84 -5.93 -3.73
C SER A 167 2.33 -6.27 -3.77
N ILE A 168 3.10 -5.86 -2.74
CA ILE A 168 4.57 -5.99 -2.79
C ILE A 168 5.05 -7.44 -2.78
N GLY A 169 4.55 -8.27 -1.86
CA GLY A 169 4.95 -9.69 -1.77
C GLY A 169 4.74 -10.47 -3.09
N PRO A 170 3.51 -10.51 -3.63
CA PRO A 170 3.25 -11.17 -4.91
C PRO A 170 4.01 -10.56 -6.08
N LEU A 171 4.25 -9.24 -6.09
CA LEU A 171 5.06 -8.58 -7.12
C LEU A 171 6.53 -9.05 -7.07
N ILE A 172 7.15 -9.10 -5.89
CA ILE A 172 8.52 -9.59 -5.73
C ILE A 172 8.63 -11.04 -6.20
N LEU A 173 7.67 -11.89 -5.82
CA LEU A 173 7.62 -13.28 -6.26
C LEU A 173 7.53 -13.36 -7.79
N GLU A 174 6.62 -12.60 -8.40
CA GLU A 174 6.43 -12.57 -9.85
C GLU A 174 7.68 -12.08 -10.60
N LEU A 175 8.28 -10.97 -10.16
CA LEU A 175 9.53 -10.45 -10.74
C LEU A 175 10.68 -11.45 -10.63
N THR A 176 10.77 -12.17 -9.50
CA THR A 176 11.79 -13.21 -9.30
C THR A 176 11.57 -14.37 -10.28
N MET A 177 10.33 -14.85 -10.40
CA MET A 177 9.97 -15.93 -11.33
C MET A 177 10.25 -15.53 -12.79
N VAL A 178 9.85 -14.33 -13.19
CA VAL A 178 10.11 -13.80 -14.55
C VAL A 178 11.61 -13.70 -14.81
N SER A 179 12.38 -13.18 -13.86
CA SER A 179 13.85 -13.05 -13.98
C SER A 179 14.53 -14.42 -14.17
N VAL A 180 14.12 -15.43 -13.39
CA VAL A 180 14.65 -16.80 -13.50
C VAL A 180 14.28 -17.43 -14.85
N ILE A 181 13.04 -17.27 -15.30
CA ILE A 181 12.60 -17.79 -16.61
C ILE A 181 13.37 -17.13 -17.74
N PHE A 182 13.60 -15.81 -17.66
CA PHE A 182 14.39 -15.10 -18.67
C PHE A 182 15.82 -15.63 -18.73
N ALA A 183 16.46 -15.86 -17.57
CA ALA A 183 17.79 -16.43 -17.50
C ALA A 183 17.86 -17.84 -18.12
N LEU A 184 16.87 -18.70 -17.87
CA LEU A 184 16.86 -20.09 -18.33
C LEU A 184 16.51 -20.22 -19.83
N TYR A 185 15.56 -19.43 -20.34
CA TYR A 185 15.06 -19.58 -21.72
C TYR A 185 15.77 -18.69 -22.74
N PHE A 186 16.20 -17.49 -22.33
CA PHE A 186 16.79 -16.51 -23.25
C PHE A 186 18.27 -16.23 -22.94
N GLY A 187 18.76 -16.64 -21.77
CA GLY A 187 20.13 -16.41 -21.31
C GLY A 187 20.21 -15.35 -20.22
N TRP A 188 21.27 -15.40 -19.41
CA TRP A 188 21.45 -14.54 -18.24
C TRP A 188 21.51 -13.04 -18.59
N GLN A 189 21.91 -12.68 -19.81
CA GLN A 189 21.96 -11.29 -20.26
C GLN A 189 20.58 -10.63 -20.23
N TYR A 190 19.52 -11.37 -20.59
CA TYR A 190 18.14 -10.85 -20.56
C TYR A 190 17.65 -10.64 -19.13
N MET A 191 18.03 -11.52 -18.20
CA MET A 191 17.77 -11.33 -16.78
C MET A 191 18.43 -10.03 -16.27
N VAL A 192 19.67 -9.75 -16.68
CA VAL A 192 20.37 -8.51 -16.28
C VAL A 192 19.61 -7.28 -16.77
N VAL A 193 19.15 -7.28 -18.03
CA VAL A 193 18.35 -6.17 -18.56
C VAL A 193 17.06 -5.96 -17.76
N VAL A 194 16.35 -7.03 -17.40
CA VAL A 194 15.14 -6.96 -16.56
C VAL A 194 15.46 -6.36 -15.18
N VAL A 195 16.49 -6.87 -14.50
CA VAL A 195 16.89 -6.39 -13.16
C VAL A 195 17.32 -4.93 -13.18
N VAL A 196 18.10 -4.51 -14.19
CA VAL A 196 18.53 -3.12 -14.36
C VAL A 196 17.33 -2.22 -14.60
N THR A 197 16.40 -2.61 -15.47
CA THR A 197 15.19 -1.84 -15.77
C THR A 197 14.32 -1.64 -14.52
N ILE A 198 14.10 -2.72 -13.75
CA ILE A 198 13.35 -2.66 -12.48
C ILE A 198 14.07 -1.75 -11.48
N THR A 199 15.40 -1.86 -11.38
CA THR A 199 16.21 -1.03 -10.46
C THR A 199 16.11 0.46 -10.80
N ILE A 200 16.18 0.81 -12.09
CA ILE A 200 16.00 2.19 -12.57
C ILE A 200 14.59 2.68 -12.22
N TYR A 201 13.56 1.89 -12.54
CA TYR A 201 12.16 2.23 -12.26
C TYR A 201 11.92 2.47 -10.75
N ILE A 202 12.42 1.56 -9.90
CA ILE A 202 12.30 1.67 -8.44
C ILE A 202 13.03 2.93 -7.95
N THR A 203 14.28 3.14 -8.37
CA THR A 203 15.09 4.29 -7.92
C THR A 203 14.46 5.62 -8.34
N TYR A 204 13.99 5.71 -9.58
CA TYR A 204 13.27 6.88 -10.08
C TYR A 204 12.00 7.13 -9.28
N THR A 205 11.15 6.10 -9.15
CA THR A 205 9.87 6.20 -8.43
C THR A 205 10.08 6.63 -6.99
N PHE A 206 11.07 6.07 -6.27
CA PHE A 206 11.36 6.46 -4.89
C PHE A 206 11.82 7.92 -4.78
N LYS A 207 12.77 8.36 -5.61
CA LYS A 207 13.28 9.73 -5.58
C LYS A 207 12.18 10.76 -5.86
N VAL A 208 11.38 10.52 -6.91
CA VAL A 208 10.29 11.42 -7.27
C VAL A 208 9.18 11.38 -6.21
N THR A 209 8.86 10.20 -5.66
CA THR A 209 7.85 10.09 -4.61
C THR A 209 8.26 10.82 -3.34
N GLU A 210 9.51 10.73 -2.91
CA GLU A 210 10.00 11.44 -1.72
C GLU A 210 9.89 12.96 -1.89
N TRP A 211 10.27 13.48 -3.06
CA TRP A 211 10.07 14.89 -3.41
C TRP A 211 8.58 15.29 -3.36
N ARG A 212 7.69 14.45 -3.94
CA ARG A 212 6.24 14.68 -3.93
C ARG A 212 5.63 14.68 -2.53
N VAL A 213 6.15 13.85 -1.63
CA VAL A 213 5.69 13.80 -0.23
C VAL A 213 5.94 15.13 0.48
N GLN A 214 7.07 15.79 0.21
CA GLN A 214 7.38 17.10 0.79
C GLN A 214 6.39 18.18 0.31
N ILE A 215 6.05 18.18 -0.98
CA ILE A 215 5.05 19.10 -1.55
C ILE A 215 3.67 18.88 -0.93
N ARG A 216 3.23 17.61 -0.85
CA ARG A 216 1.95 17.25 -0.22
C ARG A 216 1.90 17.65 1.26
N ARG A 217 3.03 17.56 1.97
CA ARG A 217 3.11 17.98 3.36
C ARG A 217 2.88 19.47 3.51
N ALA A 218 3.57 20.29 2.70
CA ALA A 218 3.36 21.73 2.68
C ALA A 218 1.92 22.11 2.30
N MET A 219 1.31 21.40 1.34
CA MET A 219 -0.10 21.56 0.97
C MET A 219 -1.04 21.30 2.16
N ASN A 220 -0.85 20.18 2.88
CA ASN A 220 -1.67 19.84 4.04
C ASN A 220 -1.51 20.81 5.20
N ASP A 221 -0.32 21.40 5.37
CA ASP A 221 -0.07 22.42 6.40
C ASP A 221 -0.87 23.70 6.09
N GLN A 222 -0.93 24.13 4.82
CA GLN A 222 -1.76 25.27 4.40
C GLN A 222 -3.26 24.98 4.48
N ASP A 223 -3.70 23.76 4.13
CA ASP A 223 -5.09 23.33 4.32
C ASP A 223 -5.50 23.42 5.79
N THR A 224 -4.62 22.97 6.68
CA THR A 224 -4.87 23.04 8.14
C THR A 224 -4.97 24.49 8.63
N ASP A 225 -4.06 25.36 8.18
CA ASP A 225 -4.06 26.79 8.54
C ASP A 225 -5.33 27.51 8.04
N ALA A 226 -5.73 27.27 6.79
CA ALA A 226 -6.94 27.84 6.24
C ALA A 226 -8.21 27.36 6.98
N ASN A 227 -8.27 26.06 7.29
CA ASN A 227 -9.37 25.48 8.05
C ASN A 227 -9.43 26.06 9.48
N GLN A 228 -8.28 26.24 10.13
CA GLN A 228 -8.21 26.90 11.43
C GLN A 228 -8.73 28.34 11.37
N LYS A 229 -8.31 29.14 10.38
CA LYS A 229 -8.80 30.52 10.17
C LYS A 229 -10.31 30.56 9.95
N ALA A 230 -10.86 29.66 9.14
CA ALA A 230 -12.29 29.55 8.92
C ALA A 230 -13.06 29.22 10.20
N ILE A 231 -12.60 28.21 10.95
CA ILE A 231 -13.20 27.82 12.24
C ILE A 231 -13.15 28.97 13.24
N ASP A 232 -12.00 29.63 13.39
CA ASP A 232 -11.83 30.75 14.33
C ASP A 232 -12.75 31.91 13.96
N SER A 233 -12.91 32.24 12.68
CA SER A 233 -13.82 33.29 12.22
C SER A 233 -15.29 32.93 12.47
N LEU A 234 -15.68 31.67 12.29
CA LEU A 234 -17.07 31.21 12.47
C LEU A 234 -17.44 31.08 13.95
N LEU A 235 -16.52 30.61 14.80
CA LEU A 235 -16.73 30.55 16.24
C LEU A 235 -16.81 31.94 16.88
N ASN A 236 -16.05 32.91 16.36
CA ASN A 236 -16.05 34.29 16.83
C ASN A 236 -16.90 35.21 15.93
N TYR A 237 -17.97 34.69 15.35
CA TYR A 237 -18.82 35.43 14.41
C TYR A 237 -19.32 36.76 14.97
N GLU A 238 -19.74 36.79 16.23
CA GLU A 238 -20.21 38.01 16.89
C GLU A 238 -19.12 39.08 16.94
N THR A 239 -17.88 38.71 17.31
CA THR A 239 -16.74 39.63 17.32
C THR A 239 -16.45 40.18 15.93
N VAL A 240 -16.47 39.32 14.91
CA VAL A 240 -16.26 39.77 13.51
C VAL A 240 -17.32 40.80 13.12
N LYS A 241 -18.59 40.60 13.50
CA LYS A 241 -19.68 41.54 13.23
C LYS A 241 -19.58 42.83 14.05
N TYR A 242 -19.23 42.76 15.32
CA TYR A 242 -19.07 43.95 16.16
C TYR A 242 -18.01 44.92 15.61
N PHE A 243 -16.96 44.39 14.98
CA PHE A 243 -15.86 45.19 14.43
C PHE A 243 -15.95 45.40 12.90
N ASN A 244 -17.03 44.96 12.22
CA ASN A 244 -17.16 44.99 10.76
C ASN A 244 -15.90 44.42 10.04
N ALA A 245 -15.38 43.31 10.56
CA ALA A 245 -14.11 42.73 10.15
C ALA A 245 -14.24 41.65 9.05
N GLU A 246 -15.39 41.52 8.40
CA GLU A 246 -15.67 40.44 7.44
C GLU A 246 -14.68 40.44 6.27
N ALA A 247 -14.42 41.60 5.67
CA ALA A 247 -13.48 41.72 4.56
C ALA A 247 -12.04 41.35 4.99
N ARG A 248 -11.68 41.64 6.24
CA ARG A 248 -10.36 41.31 6.80
C ARG A 248 -10.23 39.79 7.00
N GLU A 249 -11.23 39.15 7.59
CA GLU A 249 -11.21 37.70 7.80
C GLU A 249 -11.29 36.94 6.47
N ALA A 250 -12.08 37.43 5.51
CA ALA A 250 -12.13 36.89 4.15
C ALA A 250 -10.75 36.95 3.47
N ALA A 251 -10.07 38.11 3.51
CA ALA A 251 -8.72 38.25 2.94
C ALA A 251 -7.68 37.36 3.64
N ARG A 252 -7.81 37.19 4.97
CA ARG A 252 -6.91 36.33 5.76
C ARG A 252 -7.09 34.85 5.42
N TYR A 253 -8.33 34.41 5.17
CA TYR A 253 -8.64 33.07 4.69
C TYR A 253 -8.16 32.87 3.25
N ASP A 254 -8.44 33.83 2.36
CA ASP A 254 -8.04 33.78 0.95
C ASP A 254 -6.51 33.70 0.78
N GLY A 255 -5.74 34.43 1.59
CA GLY A 255 -4.27 34.31 1.58
C GLY A 255 -3.76 32.91 1.91
N ALA A 256 -4.44 32.17 2.81
CA ALA A 256 -4.11 30.77 3.10
C ALA A 256 -4.54 29.83 1.97
N MET A 257 -5.70 30.11 1.35
CA MET A 257 -6.20 29.37 0.20
C MET A 257 -5.33 29.55 -1.05
N ALA A 258 -4.82 30.74 -1.32
CA ALA A 258 -3.88 30.99 -2.42
C ALA A 258 -2.56 30.23 -2.24
N ALA A 259 -2.05 30.16 -1.00
CA ALA A 259 -0.88 29.34 -0.68
C ALA A 259 -1.16 27.84 -0.88
N TYR A 260 -2.32 27.37 -0.41
CA TYR A 260 -2.79 26.01 -0.63
C TYR A 260 -2.90 25.68 -2.13
N GLU A 261 -3.52 26.56 -2.92
CA GLU A 261 -3.67 26.41 -4.37
C GLU A 261 -2.31 26.23 -5.04
N GLY A 262 -1.33 27.07 -4.71
CA GLY A 262 0.03 26.95 -5.24
C GLY A 262 0.67 25.58 -4.99
N PHE A 263 0.49 25.01 -3.79
CA PHE A 263 0.98 23.67 -3.48
C PHE A 263 0.11 22.55 -4.09
N ALA A 264 -1.20 22.75 -4.24
CA ALA A 264 -2.10 21.82 -4.89
C ALA A 264 -1.76 21.67 -6.39
N VAL A 265 -1.49 22.79 -7.08
CA VAL A 265 -1.01 22.79 -8.46
C VAL A 265 0.30 22.03 -8.59
N ARG A 266 1.28 22.31 -7.72
CA ARG A 266 2.57 21.56 -7.69
C ARG A 266 2.36 20.07 -7.41
N THR A 267 1.41 19.71 -6.56
CA THR A 267 1.05 18.31 -6.29
C THR A 267 0.50 17.62 -7.54
N GLY A 268 -0.32 18.32 -8.33
CA GLY A 268 -0.82 17.83 -9.62
C GLY A 268 0.29 17.70 -10.66
N GLN A 269 1.08 18.75 -10.87
CA GLN A 269 2.19 18.76 -11.84
C GLN A 269 3.24 17.69 -11.54
N SER A 270 3.60 17.52 -10.26
CA SER A 270 4.55 16.50 -9.83
C SER A 270 4.04 15.07 -10.04
N LEU A 271 2.72 14.83 -10.05
CA LEU A 271 2.15 13.55 -10.45
C LEU A 271 2.38 13.28 -11.94
N SER A 272 2.20 14.29 -12.79
CA SER A 272 2.49 14.15 -14.23
C SER A 272 3.96 13.83 -14.48
N VAL A 273 4.89 14.47 -13.75
CA VAL A 273 6.33 14.15 -13.83
C VAL A 273 6.61 12.69 -13.43
N LEU A 274 5.98 12.20 -12.35
CA LEU A 274 6.11 10.79 -11.97
C LEU A 274 5.63 9.87 -13.09
N ASN A 275 4.43 10.11 -13.61
CA ASN A 275 3.82 9.26 -14.64
C ASN A 275 4.59 9.28 -15.97
N ILE A 276 5.21 10.39 -16.34
CA ILE A 276 6.02 10.50 -17.58
C ILE A 276 7.30 9.67 -17.48
N GLY A 277 7.91 9.59 -16.29
CA GLY A 277 9.15 8.83 -16.11
C GLY A 277 8.96 7.38 -15.67
N GLN A 278 7.72 6.93 -15.46
CA GLN A 278 7.36 5.54 -15.17
C GLN A 278 7.03 4.79 -16.46
#